data_AF-A0A3A8ZDS5-F1
#
_entry.id   AF-A0A3A8ZDS5-F1
#
_cell.length_a   1.000
_cell.length_b   1.000
_cell.length_c   1.000
_cell.angle_alpha   90.00
_cell.angle_beta   90.00
_cell.angle_gamma   90.00
#
_symmetry.space_group_name_H-M   'P 1'
#
loop_
_entity.id
_entity.type
_entity.pdbx_description
1 polymer ?
#
loop_
_entity_poly.entity_id
_entity_poly.type
_entity_poly.pdbx_seq_one_letter_code
_entity_poly.pdbx_strand_id
1 'polypeptide(L)'
;MKKKTIVFSCLAVLFLLSAFSGFAGGLVSGGVGCLVICGVFAFLAFRSAKPVVETSSETPQVPNRFTPPANKSSVPRPLQDNTVNPNTVETPAAVPVPNIPAPHIAETAPTISPVSTSEDKTAAIQSATVSDAPDLSKQFEYLEIKVAGVTFKNEKGPTRQTILRKIHFNDKPFDEYVELGLREYEFDGKPAFGVYANNMQIGNIPADYVQFIIDNDARYEGICGINVYGGGRNENGYAISYGCKITLKYRKLNNE
;
A
#
# COMPACT_ATOMS: atom_id res chain seq x y z
N MET A 1 -0.68 16.52 22.61
CA MET A 1 0.37 15.48 22.47
C MET A 1 -0.23 14.11 22.77
N LYS A 2 -0.03 13.09 21.93
CA LYS A 2 -0.57 11.73 22.16
C LYS A 2 0.10 11.12 23.41
N LYS A 3 -0.63 10.37 24.25
CA LYS A 3 -0.13 9.77 25.51
C LYS A 3 1.22 9.04 25.35
N LYS A 4 1.40 8.36 24.21
CA LYS A 4 2.64 7.65 23.83
C LYS A 4 3.85 8.60 23.64
N THR A 5 3.65 9.79 23.08
CA THR A 5 4.71 10.81 22.88
C THR A 5 5.23 11.36 24.20
N ILE A 6 4.35 11.52 25.20
CA ILE A 6 4.73 12.01 26.53
C ILE A 6 5.65 11.00 27.22
N VAL A 7 5.32 9.70 27.13
CA VAL A 7 6.15 8.63 27.71
C VAL A 7 7.55 8.59 27.10
N PHE A 8 7.67 8.64 25.77
CA PHE A 8 8.99 8.64 25.12
C PHE A 8 9.80 9.90 25.42
N SER A 9 9.16 11.06 25.55
CA SER A 9 9.82 12.31 25.94
C SER A 9 10.36 12.24 27.38
N CYS A 10 9.58 11.69 28.31
CA CYS A 10 10.05 11.49 29.69
C CYS A 10 11.23 10.52 29.77
N LEU A 11 11.20 9.42 29.03
CA LEU A 11 12.32 8.46 28.97
C LEU A 11 13.59 9.09 28.37
N ALA A 12 13.46 9.91 27.33
CA ALA A 12 14.60 10.62 26.75
C ALA A 12 15.27 11.56 27.76
N VAL A 13 14.49 12.33 28.53
CA VAL A 13 15.02 13.23 29.57
C VAL A 13 15.72 12.45 30.69
N LEU A 14 15.18 11.30 31.12
CA LEU A 14 15.81 10.46 32.14
C LEU A 14 17.18 9.92 31.68
N PHE A 15 17.27 9.46 30.43
CA PHE A 15 18.54 9.00 29.84
C PHE A 15 19.53 10.14 29.59
N LEU A 16 19.04 11.35 29.33
CA LEU A 16 19.91 12.53 29.22
C LEU A 16 20.50 12.91 30.59
N LEU A 17 19.69 12.90 31.64
CA LEU A 17 20.15 13.17 33.01
C LEU A 17 21.14 12.10 33.51
N SER A 18 20.95 10.83 33.13
CA SER A 18 21.92 9.77 33.46
C SER A 18 23.25 9.90 32.70
N ALA A 19 23.23 10.44 31.47
CA ALA A 19 24.45 10.69 30.70
C ALA A 19 25.36 11.73 31.37
N PHE A 20 24.79 12.77 32.00
CA PHE A 20 25.56 13.77 32.75
C PHE A 20 26.27 13.17 33.97
N SER A 21 25.58 12.28 34.71
CA SER A 21 26.19 11.55 35.83
C SER A 21 27.28 10.58 35.38
N GLY A 22 27.12 9.95 34.21
CA GLY A 22 28.13 9.05 33.63
C GLY A 22 29.42 9.77 33.22
N PHE A 23 29.32 11.03 32.76
CA PHE A 23 30.47 11.85 32.39
C PHE A 23 31.25 12.36 33.61
N ALA A 24 30.56 12.67 34.72
CA ALA A 24 31.21 13.05 35.98
C ALA A 24 31.94 11.88 36.67
N GLY A 25 31.51 10.63 36.43
CA GLY A 25 32.10 9.42 37.00
C GLY A 25 33.27 8.81 36.22
N GLY A 26 33.76 9.47 35.16
CA GLY A 26 34.90 9.01 34.35
C GLY A 26 34.62 7.80 33.45
N LEU A 27 33.40 7.27 33.43
CA LEU A 27 32.98 6.15 32.59
C LEU A 27 32.40 6.66 31.27
N VAL A 28 33.27 7.20 30.43
CA VAL A 28 32.94 7.86 29.16
C VAL A 28 32.11 6.96 28.23
N SER A 29 32.33 5.64 28.27
CA SER A 29 31.57 4.66 27.46
C SER A 29 30.08 4.58 27.84
N GLY A 30 29.75 4.72 29.12
CA GLY A 30 28.36 4.71 29.60
C GLY A 30 27.61 5.98 29.22
N GLY A 31 28.27 7.13 29.30
CA GLY A 31 27.69 8.42 28.89
C GLY A 31 27.35 8.47 27.40
N VAL A 32 28.27 7.99 26.55
CA VAL A 32 28.04 7.92 25.09
C VAL A 32 26.88 6.99 24.75
N GLY A 33 26.80 5.82 25.40
CA GLY A 33 25.67 4.89 25.22
C GLY A 33 24.32 5.52 25.59
N CYS A 34 24.25 6.27 26.69
CA CYS A 34 23.03 6.97 27.11
C CYS A 34 22.61 8.06 26.11
N LEU A 35 23.57 8.79 25.51
CA LEU A 35 23.28 9.81 24.50
C LEU A 35 22.71 9.21 23.20
N VAL A 36 23.22 8.06 22.76
CA VAL A 36 22.69 7.35 21.58
C VAL A 36 21.25 6.90 21.84
N ILE A 37 20.98 6.30 22.99
CA ILE A 37 19.64 5.84 23.38
C ILE A 37 18.68 7.04 23.52
N CYS A 38 19.12 8.13 24.14
CA CYS A 38 18.36 9.39 24.22
C CYS A 38 18.01 9.92 22.83
N GLY A 39 18.97 9.93 21.89
CA GLY A 39 18.75 10.36 20.51
C GLY A 39 17.70 9.54 19.79
N VAL A 40 17.70 8.21 19.99
CA VAL A 40 16.68 7.31 19.41
C VAL A 40 15.29 7.61 19.97
N PHE A 41 15.14 7.76 21.29
CA PHE A 41 13.83 8.08 21.89
C PHE A 41 13.33 9.47 21.51
N ALA A 42 14.22 10.47 21.46
CA ALA A 42 13.88 11.81 20.98
C ALA A 42 13.45 11.80 19.52
N PHE A 43 14.14 11.04 18.65
CA PHE A 43 13.77 10.89 17.24
C PHE A 43 12.42 10.19 17.06
N LEU A 44 12.13 9.14 17.85
CA LEU A 44 10.84 8.46 17.83
C LEU A 44 9.70 9.37 18.34
N ALA A 45 9.96 10.18 19.37
CA ALA A 45 9.03 11.18 19.86
C ALA A 45 8.76 12.28 18.81
N PHE A 46 9.80 12.76 18.12
CA PHE A 46 9.69 13.77 17.06
C PHE A 46 8.97 13.24 15.83
N ARG A 47 9.26 12.02 15.38
CA ARG A 47 8.53 11.35 14.29
C ARG A 47 7.04 11.18 14.63
N SER A 48 6.71 11.04 15.91
CA SER A 48 5.33 10.91 16.39
C SER A 48 4.62 12.26 16.58
N ALA A 49 5.35 13.37 16.55
CA ALA A 49 4.84 14.73 16.70
C ALA A 49 5.07 15.50 15.38
N LYS A 50 4.17 15.34 14.40
CA LYS A 50 4.10 16.34 13.32
C LYS A 50 3.67 17.69 13.93
N PRO A 51 4.29 18.82 13.54
CA PRO A 51 3.91 20.13 14.05
C PRO A 51 2.53 20.51 13.51
N VAL A 52 1.56 20.68 14.40
CA VAL A 52 0.40 21.52 14.11
C VAL A 52 0.89 22.94 14.25
N VAL A 53 0.96 23.65 13.13
CA VAL A 53 1.11 25.11 13.14
C VAL A 53 -0.23 25.67 13.60
N GLU A 54 -0.34 25.94 14.89
CA GLU A 54 -1.29 26.92 15.42
C GLU A 54 -0.59 28.28 15.35
N THR A 55 -1.16 29.21 14.58
CA THR A 55 -0.93 30.63 14.82
C THR A 55 -2.29 31.24 15.09
N SER A 56 -2.46 31.48 16.39
CA SER A 56 -3.61 32.04 17.06
C SER A 56 -3.93 33.45 16.57
N SER A 57 -5.22 33.72 16.60
CA SER A 57 -5.88 35.01 16.54
C SER A 57 -5.24 36.08 17.42
N GLU A 58 -5.09 37.29 16.86
CA GLU A 58 -5.15 38.53 17.63
C GLU A 58 -5.98 39.56 16.84
N THR A 59 -7.07 40.04 17.45
CA THR A 59 -7.86 41.20 16.98
C THR A 59 -7.38 42.41 17.78
N PRO A 60 -7.31 43.62 17.19
CA PRO A 60 -8.27 44.62 17.68
C PRO A 60 -8.75 45.64 16.62
N GLN A 61 -10.06 45.93 16.74
CA GLN A 61 -10.74 47.22 16.46
C GLN A 61 -11.22 47.53 15.02
N VAL A 62 -12.54 47.72 14.96
CA VAL A 62 -13.36 48.27 13.87
C VAL A 62 -13.44 49.80 14.04
N PRO A 63 -13.66 50.58 12.96
CA PRO A 63 -14.93 51.32 12.95
C PRO A 63 -15.70 51.23 11.63
N ASN A 64 -17.01 51.10 11.80
CA ASN A 64 -18.06 50.91 10.81
C ASN A 64 -18.09 51.98 9.71
N ARG A 65 -18.42 51.59 8.47
CA ARG A 65 -19.21 52.44 7.55
C ARG A 65 -20.04 51.64 6.52
N PHE A 66 -21.33 51.53 6.84
CA PHE A 66 -22.52 51.61 5.95
C PHE A 66 -22.76 50.59 4.81
N THR A 67 -23.71 49.66 5.10
CA THR A 67 -24.91 49.17 4.33
C THR A 67 -24.83 48.45 2.95
N PRO A 68 -25.77 47.50 2.66
CA PRO A 68 -25.81 46.56 1.51
C PRO A 68 -26.93 46.92 0.48
N PRO A 69 -27.43 46.02 -0.42
CA PRO A 69 -26.83 45.13 -1.43
C PRO A 69 -27.38 45.44 -2.86
N ALA A 70 -26.82 44.85 -3.93
CA ALA A 70 -27.51 44.76 -5.22
C ALA A 70 -27.13 43.55 -6.08
N ASN A 71 -28.12 42.69 -6.28
CA ASN A 71 -28.27 41.67 -7.31
C ASN A 71 -28.46 42.34 -8.70
N LYS A 72 -27.79 41.86 -9.75
CA LYS A 72 -28.38 41.55 -11.07
C LYS A 72 -27.35 41.06 -12.11
N SER A 73 -27.70 39.90 -12.66
CA SER A 73 -27.50 39.42 -14.04
C SER A 73 -26.91 40.39 -15.08
N SER A 74 -25.94 39.92 -15.86
CA SER A 74 -25.91 40.11 -17.32
C SER A 74 -24.76 39.35 -18.00
N VAL A 75 -25.14 38.45 -18.91
CA VAL A 75 -24.32 37.84 -19.98
C VAL A 75 -23.84 38.94 -20.96
N PRO A 76 -22.71 38.74 -21.66
CA PRO A 76 -22.80 38.70 -23.13
C PRO A 76 -22.06 37.52 -23.79
N ARG A 77 -22.62 37.13 -24.94
CA ARG A 77 -22.21 36.09 -25.90
C ARG A 77 -20.89 36.43 -26.65
N PRO A 78 -20.30 35.46 -27.38
CA PRO A 78 -18.98 35.56 -28.01
C PRO A 78 -19.05 36.21 -29.41
N LEU A 79 -17.97 36.87 -29.81
CA LEU A 79 -17.76 37.29 -31.19
C LEU A 79 -16.96 36.20 -31.92
N GLN A 80 -17.57 35.65 -32.97
CA GLN A 80 -16.93 34.83 -33.98
C GLN A 80 -16.18 35.76 -34.94
N ASP A 81 -14.99 35.36 -35.39
CA ASP A 81 -14.52 35.75 -36.71
C ASP A 81 -13.91 34.52 -37.40
N ASN A 82 -14.55 34.13 -38.50
CA ASN A 82 -14.15 33.04 -39.38
C ASN A 82 -13.50 33.69 -40.61
N THR A 83 -12.23 33.40 -40.86
CA THR A 83 -11.63 33.62 -42.18
C THR A 83 -11.25 32.28 -42.77
N VAL A 84 -11.92 31.94 -43.86
CA VAL A 84 -11.70 30.78 -44.75
C VAL A 84 -10.69 31.18 -45.82
N ASN A 85 -9.68 30.35 -46.09
CA ASN A 85 -9.38 29.81 -47.44
C ASN A 85 -8.20 28.81 -47.44
N PRO A 86 -8.03 27.98 -48.50
CA PRO A 86 -7.83 26.55 -48.36
C PRO A 86 -6.56 26.03 -49.07
N ASN A 87 -6.41 24.71 -49.08
CA ASN A 87 -5.51 23.90 -49.90
C ASN A 87 -4.04 23.90 -49.47
N THR A 88 -3.57 22.76 -48.96
CA THR A 88 -2.55 21.96 -49.67
C THR A 88 -2.57 20.53 -49.13
N VAL A 89 -2.83 19.62 -50.05
CA VAL A 89 -2.65 18.18 -50.00
C VAL A 89 -1.18 17.87 -49.67
N GLU A 90 -0.89 16.95 -48.75
CA GLU A 90 0.08 15.85 -48.98
C GLU A 90 0.17 14.88 -47.79
N THR A 91 -0.28 13.65 -48.05
CA THR A 91 0.32 12.39 -47.59
C THR A 91 0.76 11.72 -48.89
N PRO A 92 2.01 11.23 -49.03
CA PRO A 92 2.30 9.82 -48.72
C PRO A 92 3.75 9.57 -48.24
N ALA A 93 3.99 8.65 -47.31
CA ALA A 93 4.51 7.30 -47.60
C ALA A 93 4.75 6.63 -46.23
N ALA A 94 4.30 5.42 -45.87
CA ALA A 94 4.30 4.15 -46.58
C ALA A 94 5.68 3.80 -47.17
N VAL A 95 6.57 3.24 -46.33
CA VAL A 95 7.75 2.51 -46.77
C VAL A 95 7.76 1.16 -46.02
N PRO A 96 8.10 0.03 -46.68
CA PRO A 96 7.55 -1.28 -46.38
C PRO A 96 8.43 -2.15 -45.47
N VAL A 97 7.76 -3.16 -44.92
CA VAL A 97 8.30 -4.38 -44.29
C VAL A 97 9.23 -5.15 -45.26
N PRO A 98 10.36 -5.71 -44.78
CA PRO A 98 10.94 -6.90 -45.36
C PRO A 98 10.49 -8.16 -44.59
N ASN A 99 9.69 -8.97 -45.29
CA ASN A 99 9.26 -10.32 -44.97
C ASN A 99 10.43 -11.30 -45.15
N ILE A 100 10.77 -12.14 -44.17
CA ILE A 100 11.48 -13.42 -44.38
C ILE A 100 10.90 -14.46 -43.39
N PRO A 101 10.67 -15.72 -43.81
CA PRO A 101 9.50 -16.52 -43.42
C PRO A 101 9.72 -17.47 -42.23
N ALA A 102 8.60 -17.84 -41.60
CA ALA A 102 8.50 -19.03 -40.75
C ALA A 102 8.50 -20.31 -41.60
N PRO A 103 9.19 -21.40 -41.18
CA PRO A 103 8.95 -22.72 -41.74
C PRO A 103 7.84 -23.44 -40.95
N HIS A 104 6.82 -23.89 -41.69
CA HIS A 104 5.86 -24.91 -41.31
C HIS A 104 6.47 -26.31 -41.49
N ILE A 105 6.35 -27.20 -40.50
CA ILE A 105 6.27 -28.68 -40.65
C ILE A 105 5.48 -29.18 -39.44
N ALA A 106 4.18 -29.45 -39.58
CA ALA A 106 3.53 -30.72 -39.97
C ALA A 106 3.06 -31.55 -38.75
N GLU A 107 1.74 -31.54 -38.64
CA GLU A 107 0.81 -32.53 -38.13
C GLU A 107 1.28 -33.99 -38.23
N THR A 108 1.10 -34.75 -37.13
CA THR A 108 0.58 -36.14 -37.17
C THR A 108 0.19 -36.59 -35.76
N ALA A 109 -1.11 -36.73 -35.52
CA ALA A 109 -1.65 -37.68 -34.54
C ALA A 109 -1.65 -39.09 -35.17
N PRO A 110 -1.68 -40.17 -34.37
CA PRO A 110 -2.99 -40.78 -34.12
C PRO A 110 -3.23 -41.34 -32.72
N THR A 111 -4.49 -41.22 -32.31
CA THR A 111 -5.35 -42.06 -31.46
C THR A 111 -4.87 -43.49 -31.17
N ILE A 112 -5.06 -43.97 -29.93
CA ILE A 112 -5.85 -45.16 -29.51
C ILE A 112 -5.70 -45.33 -27.97
N SER A 113 -6.81 -45.17 -27.23
CA SER A 113 -7.12 -45.88 -25.97
C SER A 113 -8.10 -47.03 -26.33
N PRO A 114 -8.42 -48.05 -25.49
CA PRO A 114 -8.30 -48.12 -24.01
C PRO A 114 -7.87 -49.50 -23.46
N VAL A 115 -7.61 -49.60 -22.15
CA VAL A 115 -7.93 -50.82 -21.38
C VAL A 115 -8.21 -50.47 -19.92
N SER A 116 -9.37 -50.91 -19.47
CA SER A 116 -9.85 -50.89 -18.09
C SER A 116 -9.49 -52.23 -17.44
N THR A 117 -9.03 -52.21 -16.19
CA THR A 117 -9.31 -53.30 -15.25
C THR A 117 -9.42 -52.74 -13.83
N SER A 118 -10.64 -52.75 -13.32
CA SER A 118 -11.01 -52.62 -11.91
C SER A 118 -10.72 -53.92 -11.17
N GLU A 119 -10.24 -53.85 -9.92
CA GLU A 119 -10.60 -54.84 -8.90
C GLU A 119 -10.37 -54.28 -7.48
N ASP A 120 -11.46 -54.29 -6.73
CA ASP A 120 -11.64 -53.93 -5.32
C ASP A 120 -11.55 -55.21 -4.48
N LYS A 121 -10.76 -55.21 -3.38
CA LYS A 121 -11.06 -56.03 -2.20
C LYS A 121 -10.34 -55.58 -0.93
N THR A 122 -11.14 -54.95 -0.08
CA THR A 122 -11.09 -54.83 1.38
C THR A 122 -10.20 -55.83 2.14
N ALA A 123 -9.27 -55.30 2.95
CA ALA A 123 -8.81 -55.92 4.19
C ALA A 123 -8.48 -54.83 5.22
N ALA A 124 -9.19 -54.88 6.34
CA ALA A 124 -9.08 -53.95 7.44
C ALA A 124 -7.73 -54.08 8.18
N ILE A 125 -7.07 -52.96 8.40
CA ILE A 125 -6.19 -52.77 9.56
C ILE A 125 -6.60 -51.44 10.19
N GLN A 126 -7.29 -51.53 11.32
CA GLN A 126 -7.35 -50.44 12.28
C GLN A 126 -5.93 -50.23 12.82
N SER A 127 -5.40 -49.03 12.66
CA SER A 127 -4.32 -48.55 13.51
C SER A 127 -4.62 -47.11 13.89
N ALA A 128 -4.82 -46.95 15.19
CA ALA A 128 -4.96 -45.70 15.88
C ALA A 128 -3.76 -44.79 15.58
N THR A 129 -4.04 -43.50 15.35
CA THR A 129 -3.31 -42.39 15.96
C THR A 129 -4.22 -41.17 15.88
N VAL A 130 -4.76 -40.77 17.04
CA VAL A 130 -5.32 -39.44 17.24
C VAL A 130 -4.16 -38.46 17.09
N SER A 131 -4.05 -37.82 15.93
CA SER A 131 -3.20 -36.65 15.76
C SER A 131 -3.91 -35.48 16.42
N ASP A 132 -3.70 -35.31 17.72
CA ASP A 132 -4.11 -34.12 18.47
C ASP A 132 -3.17 -32.93 18.18
N ALA A 133 -2.80 -32.79 16.91
CA ALA A 133 -2.18 -31.57 16.41
C ALA A 133 -3.32 -30.55 16.25
N PRO A 134 -3.25 -29.38 16.90
CA PRO A 134 -4.29 -28.39 16.74
C PRO A 134 -4.40 -28.05 15.26
N ASP A 135 -5.59 -28.23 14.71
CA ASP A 135 -5.90 -27.81 13.36
C ASP A 135 -5.85 -26.28 13.31
N LEU A 136 -4.66 -25.73 13.07
CA LEU A 136 -4.40 -24.29 13.03
C LEU A 136 -5.23 -23.60 11.95
N SER A 137 -5.72 -24.33 10.93
CA SER A 137 -6.61 -23.79 9.91
C SER A 137 -7.99 -23.41 10.49
N LYS A 138 -8.38 -24.00 11.63
CA LYS A 138 -9.61 -23.65 12.33
C LYS A 138 -9.51 -22.37 13.15
N GLN A 139 -8.31 -21.88 13.49
CA GLN A 139 -8.13 -20.75 14.41
C GLN A 139 -8.11 -19.39 13.72
N PHE A 140 -7.95 -19.35 12.40
CA PHE A 140 -7.82 -18.11 11.64
C PHE A 140 -8.89 -17.97 10.57
N GLU A 141 -9.24 -16.73 10.29
CA GLU A 141 -10.03 -16.31 9.13
C GLU A 141 -9.20 -15.36 8.26
N TYR A 142 -9.51 -15.34 6.97
CA TYR A 142 -8.74 -14.62 5.97
C TYR A 142 -9.64 -13.71 5.16
N LEU A 143 -9.24 -12.45 5.00
CA LEU A 143 -9.95 -11.45 4.22
C LEU A 143 -9.09 -10.99 3.06
N GLU A 144 -9.48 -11.35 1.83
CA GLU A 144 -8.85 -10.84 0.61
C GLU A 144 -9.40 -9.46 0.25
N ILE A 145 -8.52 -8.48 0.09
CA ILE A 145 -8.87 -7.09 -0.23
C ILE A 145 -8.15 -6.67 -1.50
N LYS A 146 -8.91 -6.11 -2.46
CA LYS A 146 -8.32 -5.41 -3.61
C LYS A 146 -7.80 -4.04 -3.15
N VAL A 147 -6.50 -3.81 -3.29
CA VAL A 147 -5.85 -2.57 -2.85
C VAL A 147 -6.29 -1.39 -3.73
N ALA A 148 -6.68 -0.29 -3.10
CA ALA A 148 -7.08 0.95 -3.77
C ALA A 148 -5.89 1.88 -4.03
N GLY A 149 -6.02 2.80 -4.99
CA GLY A 149 -5.05 3.87 -5.22
C GLY A 149 -3.68 3.40 -5.72
N VAL A 150 -3.60 2.20 -6.32
CA VAL A 150 -2.35 1.60 -6.83
C VAL A 150 -1.73 2.35 -8.01
N THR A 151 -2.50 3.18 -8.72
CA THR A 151 -2.03 4.00 -9.85
C THR A 151 -1.59 5.39 -9.44
N PHE A 152 -1.90 5.82 -8.21
CA PHE A 152 -1.48 7.10 -7.68
C PHE A 152 0.02 7.08 -7.33
N LYS A 153 0.64 8.26 -7.39
CA LYS A 153 2.07 8.41 -7.08
C LYS A 153 2.28 8.47 -5.57
N ASN A 154 3.43 7.97 -5.13
CA ASN A 154 3.93 8.26 -3.79
C ASN A 154 4.54 9.65 -3.78
N GLU A 155 4.53 10.33 -2.62
CA GLU A 155 5.14 11.66 -2.47
C GLU A 155 6.66 11.63 -2.67
N LYS A 156 7.30 10.54 -2.23
CA LYS A 156 8.76 10.32 -2.33
C LYS A 156 9.04 8.89 -2.75
N GLY A 157 10.16 8.70 -3.44
CA GLY A 157 10.64 7.38 -3.86
C GLY A 157 9.89 6.82 -5.08
N PRO A 158 9.94 5.49 -5.30
CA PRO A 158 9.35 4.87 -6.48
C PRO A 158 7.82 4.97 -6.46
N THR A 159 7.23 5.00 -7.67
CA THR A 159 5.78 4.97 -7.82
C THR A 159 5.21 3.63 -7.36
N ARG A 160 3.94 3.61 -6.95
CA ARG A 160 3.21 2.39 -6.58
C ARG A 160 3.25 1.35 -7.70
N GLN A 161 3.08 1.78 -8.95
CA GLN A 161 3.20 0.93 -10.13
C GLN A 161 4.60 0.35 -10.32
N THR A 162 5.67 1.13 -10.08
CA THR A 162 7.04 0.62 -10.13
C THR A 162 7.30 -0.43 -9.06
N ILE A 163 6.75 -0.24 -7.86
CA ILE A 163 6.89 -1.19 -6.76
C ILE A 163 6.16 -2.49 -7.09
N LEU A 164 4.90 -2.40 -7.54
CA LEU A 164 4.10 -3.56 -7.94
C LEU A 164 4.75 -4.34 -9.08
N ARG A 165 5.29 -3.65 -10.10
CA ARG A 165 6.08 -4.30 -11.16
C ARG A 165 7.22 -5.13 -10.59
N LYS A 166 7.99 -4.55 -9.66
CA LYS A 166 9.14 -5.25 -9.07
C LYS A 166 8.70 -6.48 -8.27
N ILE A 167 7.61 -6.39 -7.52
CA ILE A 167 7.04 -7.55 -6.81
C ILE A 167 6.59 -8.62 -7.82
N HIS A 168 5.90 -8.23 -8.90
CA HIS A 168 5.40 -9.15 -9.91
C HIS A 168 6.51 -9.95 -10.63
N PHE A 169 7.64 -9.30 -10.91
CA PHE A 169 8.80 -9.95 -11.55
C PHE A 169 9.84 -10.48 -10.57
N ASN A 170 9.57 -10.41 -9.25
CA ASN A 170 10.53 -10.79 -8.22
C ASN A 170 11.88 -10.05 -8.33
N ASP A 171 11.84 -8.76 -8.70
CA ASP A 171 13.01 -7.86 -8.80
C ASP A 171 13.43 -7.35 -7.41
N LYS A 172 14.72 -7.04 -7.23
CA LYS A 172 15.23 -6.32 -6.04
C LYS A 172 14.41 -5.05 -5.74
N PRO A 173 14.06 -4.77 -4.46
CA PRO A 173 14.46 -5.48 -3.24
C PRO A 173 13.43 -6.54 -2.76
N PHE A 174 12.66 -7.14 -3.67
CA PHE A 174 11.57 -8.07 -3.35
C PHE A 174 11.87 -9.53 -3.74
N ASP A 175 13.09 -9.78 -4.20
CA ASP A 175 13.55 -11.06 -4.73
C ASP A 175 13.67 -12.16 -3.67
N GLU A 176 13.92 -11.78 -2.41
CA GLU A 176 14.04 -12.73 -1.28
C GLU A 176 12.75 -12.83 -0.47
N TYR A 177 12.20 -11.69 -0.02
CA TYR A 177 10.97 -11.63 0.74
C TYR A 177 10.28 -10.26 0.57
N VAL A 178 8.96 -10.26 0.80
CA VAL A 178 8.12 -9.05 0.79
C VAL A 178 7.55 -8.86 2.19
N GLU A 179 8.07 -7.89 2.93
CA GLU A 179 7.53 -7.45 4.22
C GLU A 179 6.30 -6.57 3.97
N LEU A 180 5.12 -7.10 4.33
CA LEU A 180 3.85 -6.42 4.15
C LEU A 180 3.37 -5.80 5.46
N GLY A 181 2.77 -4.60 5.38
CA GLY A 181 2.21 -3.96 6.57
C GLY A 181 1.14 -2.93 6.26
N LEU A 182 0.28 -2.69 7.25
CA LEU A 182 -0.67 -1.58 7.27
C LEU A 182 -0.09 -0.44 8.12
N ARG A 183 -0.32 0.80 7.69
CA ARG A 183 -0.04 1.99 8.49
C ARG A 183 -1.27 2.89 8.51
N GLU A 184 -1.76 3.16 9.70
CA GLU A 184 -2.87 4.09 9.93
C GLU A 184 -2.43 5.53 9.65
N TYR A 185 -3.30 6.30 9.00
CA TYR A 185 -3.18 7.73 8.79
C TYR A 185 -4.57 8.37 8.67
N GLU A 186 -4.61 9.69 8.48
CA GLU A 186 -5.84 10.44 8.28
C GLU A 186 -5.93 10.95 6.84
N PHE A 187 -7.09 10.75 6.20
CA PHE A 187 -7.42 11.27 4.88
C PHE A 187 -8.77 11.98 4.95
N ASP A 188 -8.81 13.27 4.63
CA ASP A 188 -10.01 14.11 4.71
C ASP A 188 -10.75 14.01 6.07
N GLY A 189 -10.00 14.02 7.18
CA GLY A 189 -10.55 13.93 8.54
C GLY A 189 -11.02 12.54 8.96
N LYS A 190 -10.79 11.51 8.13
CA LYS A 190 -11.21 10.12 8.39
C LYS A 190 -10.02 9.19 8.55
N PRO A 191 -10.12 8.14 9.37
CA PRO A 191 -9.08 7.12 9.44
C PRO A 191 -8.92 6.42 8.09
N ALA A 192 -7.68 6.10 7.75
CA ALA A 192 -7.32 5.38 6.53
C ALA A 192 -6.09 4.50 6.80
N PHE A 193 -5.94 3.43 6.00
CA PHE A 193 -4.79 2.54 6.12
C PHE A 193 -4.04 2.47 4.80
N GLY A 194 -2.76 2.84 4.83
CA GLY A 194 -1.84 2.64 3.72
C GLY A 194 -1.31 1.21 3.74
N VAL A 195 -1.23 0.59 2.57
CA VAL A 195 -0.63 -0.74 2.39
C VAL A 195 0.81 -0.55 1.94
N TYR A 196 1.75 -1.21 2.62
CA TYR A 196 3.18 -1.07 2.39
C TYR A 196 3.83 -2.42 2.09
N ALA A 197 4.82 -2.39 1.20
CA ALA A 197 5.74 -3.49 0.91
C ALA A 197 7.18 -2.98 1.10
N ASN A 198 7.97 -3.63 1.97
CA ASN A 198 9.33 -3.22 2.35
C ASN A 198 9.41 -1.71 2.65
N ASN A 199 8.48 -1.22 3.49
CA ASN A 199 8.33 0.20 3.86
C ASN A 199 7.95 1.18 2.75
N MET A 200 7.63 0.70 1.55
CA MET A 200 7.17 1.53 0.43
C MET A 200 5.67 1.36 0.21
N GLN A 201 4.93 2.46 0.15
CA GLN A 201 3.47 2.38 -0.02
C GLN A 201 3.14 1.85 -1.42
N ILE A 202 2.24 0.86 -1.48
CA ILE A 202 1.73 0.26 -2.72
C ILE A 202 0.27 0.61 -3.00
N GLY A 203 -0.44 1.14 -1.99
CA GLY A 203 -1.80 1.64 -2.12
C GLY A 203 -2.46 1.85 -0.76
N ASN A 204 -3.77 1.71 -0.70
CA ASN A 204 -4.59 1.89 0.49
C ASN A 204 -5.63 0.77 0.64
N ILE A 205 -6.06 0.53 1.88
CA ILE A 205 -7.30 -0.19 2.15
C ILE A 205 -8.47 0.63 1.59
N PRO A 206 -9.39 0.03 0.82
CA PRO A 206 -10.61 0.70 0.37
C PRO A 206 -11.48 1.15 1.55
N ALA A 207 -12.18 2.27 1.40
CA ALA A 207 -12.86 2.95 2.51
C ALA A 207 -13.95 2.09 3.21
N ASP A 208 -14.60 1.20 2.46
CA ASP A 208 -15.61 0.25 2.94
C ASP A 208 -15.06 -0.82 3.89
N TYR A 209 -13.76 -1.12 3.84
CA TYR A 209 -13.10 -2.06 4.75
C TYR A 209 -12.48 -1.39 5.98
N VAL A 210 -12.33 -0.06 6.01
CA VAL A 210 -11.63 0.64 7.09
C VAL A 210 -12.29 0.37 8.44
N GLN A 211 -13.62 0.48 8.52
CA GLN A 211 -14.34 0.26 9.78
C GLN A 211 -14.21 -1.21 10.24
N PHE A 212 -14.29 -2.16 9.32
CA PHE A 212 -14.06 -3.57 9.64
C PHE A 212 -12.67 -3.78 10.24
N ILE A 213 -11.61 -3.17 9.68
CA ILE A 213 -10.27 -3.31 10.24
C ILE A 213 -10.20 -2.74 11.66
N ILE A 214 -10.79 -1.57 11.90
CA ILE A 214 -10.82 -0.92 13.22
C ILE A 214 -11.56 -1.79 14.25
N ASP A 215 -12.75 -2.29 13.90
CA ASP A 215 -13.58 -3.10 14.80
C ASP A 215 -12.93 -4.45 15.12
N ASN A 216 -12.00 -4.91 14.28
CA ASN A 216 -11.35 -6.20 14.38
C ASN A 216 -9.84 -6.12 14.69
N ASP A 217 -9.33 -4.94 15.09
CA ASP A 217 -7.90 -4.71 15.35
C ASP A 217 -7.35 -5.66 16.43
N ALA A 218 -8.12 -5.93 17.48
CA ALA A 218 -7.72 -6.81 18.59
C ALA A 218 -7.42 -8.25 18.17
N ARG A 219 -7.97 -8.71 17.03
CA ARG A 219 -7.77 -10.05 16.49
C ARG A 219 -6.96 -10.06 15.18
N TYR A 220 -6.48 -8.90 14.74
CA TYR A 220 -5.65 -8.78 13.55
C TYR A 220 -4.25 -9.35 13.82
N GLU A 221 -3.80 -10.26 12.96
CA GLU A 221 -2.50 -10.93 13.10
C GLU A 221 -1.48 -10.40 12.06
N GLY A 222 -1.94 -9.94 10.89
CA GLY A 222 -1.06 -9.41 9.86
C GLY A 222 -1.57 -9.58 8.43
N ILE A 223 -0.71 -9.25 7.46
CA ILE A 223 -0.90 -9.55 6.04
C ILE A 223 -0.10 -10.82 5.71
N CYS A 224 -0.76 -11.87 5.23
CA CYS A 224 -0.12 -13.15 4.95
C CYS A 224 -0.04 -13.49 3.45
N GLY A 225 -0.59 -12.64 2.58
CA GLY A 225 -0.59 -12.87 1.15
C GLY A 225 -0.61 -11.57 0.37
N ILE A 226 0.06 -11.60 -0.79
CA ILE A 226 0.03 -10.56 -1.82
C ILE A 226 -0.10 -11.23 -3.18
N ASN A 227 -0.97 -10.68 -4.03
CA ASN A 227 -1.12 -11.08 -5.41
C ASN A 227 -1.11 -9.83 -6.29
N VAL A 228 -0.04 -9.68 -7.08
CA VAL A 228 0.11 -8.60 -8.06
C VAL A 228 -0.22 -9.12 -9.45
N TYR A 229 -1.16 -8.46 -10.11
CA TYR A 229 -1.70 -8.86 -11.42
C TYR A 229 -1.77 -7.69 -12.39
N GLY A 230 -2.12 -7.98 -13.64
CA GLY A 230 -2.15 -6.97 -14.71
C GLY A 230 -0.74 -6.60 -15.15
N GLY A 231 -0.54 -5.34 -15.52
CA GLY A 231 0.72 -4.93 -16.17
C GLY A 231 0.79 -5.32 -17.65
N GLY A 232 1.91 -5.00 -18.28
CA GLY A 232 2.13 -5.29 -19.70
C GLY A 232 1.37 -4.34 -20.63
N ARG A 233 0.95 -4.84 -21.79
CA ARG A 233 0.21 -4.10 -22.82
C ARG A 233 -1.01 -4.90 -23.25
N ASN A 234 -2.10 -4.21 -23.59
CA ASN A 234 -3.26 -4.86 -24.22
C ASN A 234 -3.00 -5.12 -25.72
N GLU A 235 -3.99 -5.73 -26.39
CA GLU A 235 -3.95 -6.07 -27.83
C GLU A 235 -3.66 -4.86 -28.72
N ASN A 236 -4.09 -3.67 -28.29
CA ASN A 236 -3.86 -2.41 -29.00
C ASN A 236 -2.53 -1.74 -28.63
N GLY A 237 -1.68 -2.40 -27.85
CA GLY A 237 -0.37 -1.90 -27.43
C GLY A 237 -0.40 -0.88 -26.28
N TYR A 238 -1.55 -0.57 -25.69
CA TYR A 238 -1.65 0.35 -24.55
C TYR A 238 -1.21 -0.31 -23.25
N ALA A 239 -0.48 0.42 -22.42
CA ALA A 239 -0.01 -0.08 -21.13
C ALA A 239 -1.18 -0.38 -20.18
N ILE A 240 -1.15 -1.54 -19.55
CA ILE A 240 -2.10 -1.93 -18.50
C ILE A 240 -1.44 -1.65 -17.16
N SER A 241 -2.20 -1.06 -16.22
CA SER A 241 -1.70 -0.85 -14.86
C SER A 241 -1.67 -2.16 -14.08
N TYR A 242 -0.71 -2.27 -13.17
CA TYR A 242 -0.70 -3.31 -12.15
C TYR A 242 -1.82 -3.08 -11.13
N GLY A 243 -2.52 -4.16 -10.80
CA GLY A 243 -3.41 -4.26 -9.65
C GLY A 243 -2.77 -5.08 -8.53
N CYS A 244 -3.34 -4.99 -7.33
CA CYS A 244 -2.86 -5.73 -6.18
C CYS A 244 -4.04 -6.21 -5.31
N LYS A 245 -3.95 -7.44 -4.82
CA LYS A 245 -4.76 -7.98 -3.74
C LYS A 245 -3.86 -8.34 -2.57
N ILE A 246 -4.33 -8.12 -1.35
CA ILE A 246 -3.67 -8.58 -0.12
C ILE A 246 -4.62 -9.46 0.68
N THR A 247 -4.07 -10.37 1.47
CA THR A 247 -4.83 -11.22 2.37
C THR A 247 -4.52 -10.86 3.81
N LEU A 248 -5.50 -10.29 4.51
CA LEU A 248 -5.42 -10.04 5.94
C LEU A 248 -5.75 -11.32 6.71
N LYS A 249 -5.02 -11.59 7.78
CA LYS A 249 -5.22 -12.73 8.68
C LYS A 249 -5.75 -12.24 10.01
N TYR A 250 -6.83 -12.83 10.46
CA TYR A 250 -7.43 -12.58 11.77
C TYR A 250 -7.57 -13.88 12.55
N ARG A 251 -7.49 -13.80 13.87
CA ARG A 251 -7.93 -14.89 14.75
C ARG A 251 -9.46 -14.99 14.71
N LYS A 252 -10.00 -16.19 14.66
CA LYS A 252 -11.45 -16.39 14.80
C LYS A 252 -11.89 -15.98 16.21
N LEU A 253 -13.12 -15.51 16.31
CA LEU A 253 -13.77 -15.34 17.60
C LEU A 253 -13.96 -16.73 18.21
N ASN A 254 -13.46 -16.92 19.42
CA ASN A 254 -13.79 -18.10 20.20
C ASN A 254 -15.26 -17.93 20.61
N ASN A 255 -16.15 -18.72 20.02
CA ASN A 255 -17.52 -18.82 20.52
C ASN A 255 -17.45 -19.72 21.77
N GLU A 256 -17.35 -19.11 22.95
CA GLU A 256 -17.60 -19.80 24.22
C GLU A 256 -19.10 -20.07 24.41
#